data_AF-A0AAW0C721-F1
#
_entry.id   AF-A0AAW0C721-F1
#
_cell.length_a   1.000
_cell.length_b   1.000
_cell.length_c   1.000
_cell.angle_alpha   90.00
_cell.angle_beta   90.00
_cell.angle_gamma   90.00
#
_symmetry.space_group_name_H-M   'P 1'
#
loop_
_entity.id
_entity.type
_entity.pdbx_description
1 polymer ?
#
loop_
_entity_poly.entity_id
_entity_poly.type
_entity_poly.pdbx_seq_one_letter_code
_entity_poly.pdbx_strand_id
1 'polypeptide(L)'
;MPSSEFGTQLPIPPDGLTVASLISAKGAQLRFWIIQANEAAEKKVLKLSGTVDQQRTKLAEYYDLDLTVIPRAYEATAPTIDESIRECQWEDFVKLGAEWKSTLAAGGIFDLLTTPKSSSGHAPILSISGGADTIISEKPDEDASHVPPAPSHSVESLVTERQNQTLFKPVHRADNDQSPSSTAVNSTSHNNINIPRENTRQEAALLDDLSRDIEGLSRCEGLRDIIQQVESREVARIRDRYGPSDGRRGTADPSWSKYKNIVSKRERLYRILSEDFRGDKDRFFSFFTVPQMPKKRKRMVEDEERLRSFRKIVEAAPWCEADILLEHQKEQYYGPNGEFSELRWTEHWGSMNCWEVWREIKKERYEKSKSSA
;
A
#
# COMPACT_ATOMS: atom_id res chain seq x y z
N MET A 1 -53.87 -6.70 45.93
CA MET A 1 -52.49 -6.52 45.47
C MET A 1 -52.54 -6.07 44.02
N PRO A 2 -52.44 -4.77 43.72
CA PRO A 2 -52.40 -4.30 42.35
C PRO A 2 -51.06 -4.68 41.72
N SER A 3 -51.09 -5.53 40.69
CA SER A 3 -49.94 -5.78 39.82
C SER A 3 -49.61 -4.47 39.12
N SER A 4 -48.61 -3.77 39.63
CA SER A 4 -48.06 -2.57 39.01
C SER A 4 -47.38 -2.99 37.71
N GLU A 5 -48.15 -3.02 36.63
CA GLU A 5 -47.65 -3.05 35.27
C GLU A 5 -46.91 -1.73 35.05
N PHE A 6 -45.64 -1.68 35.45
CA PHE A 6 -44.71 -0.67 34.99
C PHE A 6 -44.54 -0.92 33.50
N GLY A 7 -45.39 -0.27 32.70
CA GLY A 7 -45.29 -0.23 31.26
C GLY A 7 -43.86 0.13 30.91
N THR A 8 -43.11 -0.86 30.43
CA THR A 8 -41.71 -0.66 30.07
C THR A 8 -41.76 0.10 28.76
N GLN A 9 -41.68 1.42 28.86
CA GLN A 9 -41.64 2.28 27.69
C GLN A 9 -40.47 1.84 26.82
N LEU A 10 -40.76 1.40 25.60
CA LEU A 10 -39.74 0.91 24.67
C LEU A 10 -38.71 2.03 24.43
N PRO A 11 -37.41 1.70 24.42
CA PRO A 11 -36.37 2.68 24.17
C PRO A 11 -36.53 3.26 22.75
N ILE A 12 -36.42 4.58 22.63
CA ILE A 12 -36.50 5.26 21.33
C ILE A 12 -35.22 4.93 20.55
N PRO A 13 -35.30 4.44 19.30
CA PRO A 13 -34.13 4.14 18.50
C PRO A 13 -33.35 5.43 18.15
N PRO A 14 -32.01 5.40 18.16
CA PRO A 14 -31.18 6.55 17.79
C PRO A 14 -31.37 6.92 16.31
N ASP A 15 -31.12 8.19 15.99
CA ASP A 15 -31.31 8.74 14.64
C ASP A 15 -30.57 7.91 13.57
N GLY A 16 -31.29 7.56 12.51
CA GLY A 16 -30.78 6.78 11.39
C GLY A 16 -30.68 5.26 11.64
N LEU A 17 -31.07 4.76 12.82
CA LEU A 17 -31.23 3.33 13.06
C LEU A 17 -32.56 2.85 12.47
N THR A 18 -32.49 2.23 11.30
CA THR A 18 -33.62 1.61 10.59
C THR A 18 -33.28 0.15 10.30
N VAL A 19 -34.28 -0.68 9.95
CA VAL A 19 -34.03 -2.08 9.57
C VAL A 19 -33.01 -2.17 8.42
N ALA A 20 -33.12 -1.29 7.42
CA ALA A 20 -32.20 -1.22 6.28
C ALA A 20 -30.78 -0.85 6.72
N SER A 21 -30.62 0.20 7.53
CA SER A 21 -29.29 0.60 7.99
C SER A 21 -28.67 -0.47 8.88
N LEU A 22 -29.46 -1.16 9.72
CA LEU A 22 -29.01 -2.26 10.58
C LEU A 22 -28.52 -3.48 9.80
N ILE A 23 -29.22 -3.87 8.71
CA ILE A 23 -28.82 -4.97 7.82
C ILE A 23 -27.49 -4.64 7.11
N SER A 24 -27.30 -3.40 6.67
CA SER A 24 -26.06 -2.97 5.99
C SER A 24 -24.90 -2.61 6.93
N ALA A 25 -25.16 -2.41 8.23
CA ALA A 25 -24.21 -1.83 9.15
C ALA A 25 -22.96 -2.70 9.34
N LYS A 26 -21.79 -2.05 9.35
CA LYS A 26 -20.48 -2.67 9.63
C LYS A 26 -20.23 -2.71 11.15
N GLY A 27 -19.27 -3.52 11.59
CA GLY A 27 -18.99 -3.75 13.01
C GLY A 27 -18.68 -2.49 13.84
N ALA A 28 -18.10 -1.44 13.24
CA ALA A 28 -17.87 -0.17 13.94
C ALA A 28 -19.19 0.58 14.24
N GLN A 29 -20.11 0.63 13.27
CA GLN A 29 -21.40 1.28 13.39
C GLN A 29 -22.31 0.57 14.39
N LEU A 30 -22.30 -0.77 14.40
CA LEU A 30 -23.03 -1.57 15.40
C LEU A 30 -22.52 -1.32 16.83
N ARG A 31 -21.20 -1.20 17.01
CA ARG A 31 -20.61 -0.86 18.32
C ARG A 31 -21.04 0.51 18.80
N PHE A 32 -21.05 1.50 17.90
CA PHE A 32 -21.51 2.85 18.20
C PHE A 32 -22.96 2.86 18.70
N TRP A 33 -23.89 2.19 17.99
CA TRP A 33 -25.29 2.10 18.43
C TRP A 33 -25.46 1.31 19.74
N ILE A 34 -24.68 0.25 19.96
CA ILE A 34 -24.68 -0.47 21.25
C ILE A 34 -24.22 0.43 22.40
N ILE A 35 -23.23 1.29 22.18
CA ILE A 35 -22.76 2.25 23.18
C ILE A 35 -23.86 3.26 23.50
N GLN A 36 -24.47 3.88 22.47
CA GLN A 36 -25.58 4.81 22.68
C GLN A 36 -26.78 4.17 23.39
N ALA A 37 -27.15 2.95 23.03
CA ALA A 37 -28.23 2.21 23.70
C ALA A 37 -27.94 2.00 25.20
N ASN A 38 -26.70 1.67 25.54
CA ASN A 38 -26.28 1.49 26.93
C ASN A 38 -26.21 2.82 27.70
N GLU A 39 -25.78 3.90 27.05
CA GLU A 39 -25.74 5.24 27.62
C GLU A 39 -27.16 5.75 27.90
N ALA A 40 -28.08 5.60 26.95
CA ALA A 40 -29.50 5.99 27.10
C ALA A 40 -30.22 5.19 28.20
N ALA A 41 -29.81 3.94 28.42
CA ALA A 41 -30.36 3.10 29.48
C ALA A 41 -29.68 3.30 30.85
N GLU A 42 -28.65 4.15 30.93
CA GLU A 42 -27.76 4.36 32.09
C GLU A 42 -27.16 3.05 32.65
N LYS A 43 -27.17 1.97 31.86
CA LYS A 43 -26.73 0.64 32.27
C LYS A 43 -26.31 -0.20 31.07
N LYS A 44 -25.48 -1.19 31.31
CA LYS A 44 -24.94 -2.07 30.28
C LYS A 44 -25.94 -3.17 29.89
N VAL A 45 -26.96 -2.82 29.12
CA VAL A 45 -28.00 -3.73 28.63
C VAL A 45 -27.48 -4.64 27.52
N LEU A 46 -26.66 -4.11 26.62
CA LEU A 46 -26.14 -4.81 25.45
C LEU A 46 -24.62 -5.05 25.54
N LYS A 47 -24.20 -6.29 25.28
CA LYS A 47 -22.77 -6.69 25.26
C LYS A 47 -22.14 -6.34 23.91
N LEU A 48 -20.96 -5.70 23.92
CA LEU A 48 -20.18 -5.40 22.71
C LEU A 48 -19.49 -6.64 22.07
N SER A 49 -19.56 -7.81 22.70
CA SER A 49 -18.98 -9.05 22.16
C SER A 49 -19.96 -9.83 21.28
N GLY A 50 -19.42 -10.47 20.25
CA GLY A 50 -20.16 -11.33 19.32
C GLY A 50 -19.74 -11.12 17.87
N THR A 51 -20.28 -11.96 16.99
CA THR A 51 -20.20 -11.73 15.54
C THR A 51 -21.09 -10.54 15.13
N VAL A 52 -20.88 -10.00 13.92
CA VAL A 52 -21.68 -8.90 13.37
C VAL A 52 -23.17 -9.23 13.39
N ASP A 53 -23.55 -10.45 12.98
CA ASP A 53 -24.96 -10.85 12.94
C ASP A 53 -25.57 -10.98 14.34
N GLN A 54 -24.82 -11.50 15.32
CA GLN A 54 -25.28 -11.52 16.72
C GLN A 54 -25.51 -10.11 17.27
N GLN A 55 -24.68 -9.14 16.88
CA GLN A 55 -24.86 -7.75 17.27
C GLN A 55 -26.09 -7.13 16.60
N ARG A 56 -26.36 -7.44 15.33
CA ARG A 56 -27.59 -7.02 14.63
C ARG A 56 -28.84 -7.58 15.29
N THR A 57 -28.87 -8.88 15.58
CA THR A 57 -30.01 -9.52 16.26
C THR A 57 -30.27 -8.91 17.63
N LYS A 58 -29.23 -8.65 18.43
CA LYS A 58 -29.38 -8.04 19.75
C LYS A 58 -29.91 -6.61 19.68
N LEU A 59 -29.43 -5.80 18.73
CA LEU A 59 -29.94 -4.44 18.53
C LEU A 59 -31.38 -4.46 18.02
N ALA A 60 -31.69 -5.37 17.10
CA ALA A 60 -33.04 -5.56 16.59
C ALA A 60 -34.02 -5.95 17.70
N GLU A 61 -33.67 -6.92 18.54
CA GLU A 61 -34.47 -7.33 19.69
C GLU A 61 -34.65 -6.20 20.71
N TYR A 62 -33.60 -5.41 20.97
CA TYR A 62 -33.67 -4.31 21.93
C TYR A 62 -34.59 -3.16 21.52
N TYR A 63 -34.66 -2.87 20.21
CA TYR A 63 -35.50 -1.80 19.65
C TYR A 63 -36.79 -2.32 18.98
N ASP A 64 -37.09 -3.60 19.13
CA ASP A 64 -38.24 -4.28 18.50
C ASP A 64 -38.31 -4.10 16.97
N LEU A 65 -37.16 -4.24 16.30
CA LEU A 65 -37.03 -4.16 14.84
C LEU A 65 -37.08 -5.57 14.23
N ASP A 66 -38.03 -5.82 13.34
CA ASP A 66 -38.12 -7.11 12.65
C ASP A 66 -37.12 -7.20 11.48
N LEU A 67 -36.07 -8.02 11.66
CA LEU A 67 -35.06 -8.28 10.63
C LEU A 67 -35.57 -9.17 9.48
N THR A 68 -36.72 -9.82 9.64
CA THR A 68 -37.31 -10.66 8.58
C THR A 68 -38.00 -9.82 7.50
N VAL A 69 -38.34 -8.57 7.82
CA VAL A 69 -38.79 -7.59 6.85
C VAL A 69 -37.58 -7.19 6.01
N ILE A 70 -37.31 -7.94 4.94
CA ILE A 70 -36.36 -7.53 3.91
C ILE A 70 -36.89 -6.21 3.38
N PRO A 71 -36.20 -5.08 3.63
CA PRO A 71 -36.62 -3.81 3.07
C PRO A 71 -36.60 -4.03 1.56
N ARG A 72 -37.77 -3.90 0.92
CA ARG A 72 -37.86 -3.90 -0.54
C ARG A 72 -36.85 -2.85 -0.96
N ALA A 73 -35.76 -3.29 -1.59
CA ALA A 73 -34.66 -2.40 -1.92
C ALA A 73 -35.30 -1.20 -2.60
N TYR A 74 -35.23 -0.04 -1.95
CA TYR A 74 -35.49 1.20 -2.65
C TYR A 74 -34.44 1.15 -3.74
N GLU A 75 -34.87 0.83 -4.96
CA GLU A 75 -34.07 1.04 -6.14
C GLU A 75 -33.68 2.50 -6.02
N ALA A 76 -32.46 2.75 -5.56
CA ALA A 76 -31.86 4.05 -5.63
C ALA A 76 -31.84 4.31 -7.12
N THR A 77 -32.89 4.95 -7.62
CA THR A 77 -32.95 5.48 -8.98
C THR A 77 -31.65 6.23 -9.11
N ALA A 78 -30.77 5.70 -9.97
CA ALA A 78 -29.49 6.34 -10.25
C ALA A 78 -29.78 7.83 -10.40
N PRO A 79 -29.04 8.71 -9.71
CA PRO A 79 -29.32 10.14 -9.76
C PRO A 79 -29.47 10.50 -11.22
N THR A 80 -30.65 10.95 -11.62
CA THR A 80 -30.93 11.27 -13.01
C THR A 80 -29.97 12.40 -13.36
N ILE A 81 -28.90 12.07 -14.08
CA ILE A 81 -27.97 13.07 -14.60
C ILE A 81 -28.79 13.81 -15.65
N ASP A 82 -29.34 14.93 -15.23
CA ASP A 82 -30.12 15.81 -16.08
C ASP A 82 -29.25 16.27 -17.26
N GLU A 83 -29.87 16.53 -18.41
CA GLU A 83 -29.17 17.00 -19.62
C GLU A 83 -28.35 18.25 -19.30
N SER A 84 -28.89 19.11 -18.43
CA SER A 84 -28.22 20.31 -17.91
C SER A 84 -26.87 20.01 -17.23
N ILE A 85 -26.75 18.91 -16.49
CA ILE A 85 -25.50 18.52 -15.83
C ILE A 85 -24.47 18.06 -16.87
N ARG A 86 -24.91 17.33 -17.90
CA ARG A 86 -24.01 16.91 -19.00
C ARG A 86 -23.50 18.09 -19.80
N GLU A 87 -24.39 19.03 -20.12
CA GLU A 87 -24.03 20.25 -20.85
C GLU A 87 -23.03 21.08 -20.05
N CYS A 88 -23.26 21.32 -18.76
CA CYS A 88 -22.32 22.04 -17.91
C CYS A 88 -20.96 21.33 -17.80
N GLN A 89 -20.95 20.01 -17.63
CA GLN A 89 -19.69 19.25 -17.61
C GLN A 89 -18.93 19.38 -18.93
N TRP A 90 -19.64 19.39 -20.08
CA TRP A 90 -18.98 19.56 -21.36
C TRP A 90 -18.43 20.96 -21.59
N GLU A 91 -19.16 21.99 -21.17
CA GLU A 91 -18.70 23.37 -21.25
C GLU A 91 -17.39 23.59 -20.47
N ASP A 92 -17.27 23.00 -19.28
CA ASP A 92 -16.07 23.13 -18.45
C ASP A 92 -14.85 22.45 -19.09
N PHE A 93 -15.02 21.29 -19.71
CA PHE A 93 -13.95 20.66 -20.49
C PHE A 93 -13.56 21.46 -21.73
N VAL A 94 -14.52 22.10 -22.42
CA VAL A 94 -14.23 22.99 -23.56
C VAL A 94 -13.40 24.18 -23.11
N LYS A 95 -13.75 24.81 -21.98
CA LYS A 95 -12.96 25.90 -21.38
C LYS A 95 -11.56 25.43 -21.02
N LEU A 96 -11.43 24.27 -20.37
CA LEU A 96 -10.13 23.69 -20.00
C LEU A 96 -9.26 23.42 -21.23
N GLY A 97 -9.85 22.94 -22.32
CA GLY A 97 -9.15 22.76 -23.60
C GLY A 97 -8.69 24.08 -24.24
N ALA A 98 -9.48 25.15 -24.10
CA ALA A 98 -9.10 26.48 -24.58
C ALA A 98 -7.94 27.07 -23.76
N GLU A 99 -7.98 26.93 -22.44
CA GLU A 99 -6.89 27.34 -21.54
C GLU A 99 -5.60 26.58 -21.81
N TRP A 100 -5.69 25.27 -22.04
CA TRP A 100 -4.54 24.45 -22.42
C TRP A 100 -3.90 24.94 -23.72
N LYS A 101 -4.71 25.16 -24.76
CA LYS A 101 -4.23 25.68 -26.06
C LYS A 101 -3.59 27.06 -25.92
N SER A 102 -4.19 27.95 -25.13
CA SER A 102 -3.66 29.29 -24.88
C SER A 102 -2.30 29.24 -24.15
N THR A 103 -2.20 28.38 -23.12
CA THR A 103 -0.96 28.20 -22.35
C THR A 103 0.15 27.63 -23.22
N LEU A 104 -0.17 26.66 -24.07
CA LEU A 104 0.77 26.06 -25.02
C LEU A 104 1.26 27.08 -26.06
N ALA A 105 0.35 27.90 -26.60
CA ALA A 105 0.70 28.96 -27.55
C ALA A 105 1.61 30.04 -26.93
N ALA A 106 1.49 30.26 -25.62
CA ALA A 106 2.37 31.15 -24.86
C ALA A 106 3.71 30.50 -24.44
N GLY A 107 3.96 29.23 -24.80
CA GLY A 107 5.16 28.49 -24.41
C GLY A 107 5.18 28.06 -22.94
N GLY A 108 4.03 28.09 -22.26
CA GLY A 108 3.89 27.63 -20.87
C GLY A 108 3.59 26.13 -20.78
N ILE A 109 3.90 25.54 -19.63
CA ILE A 109 3.44 24.19 -19.27
C ILE A 109 2.07 24.34 -18.61
N PHE A 110 1.06 23.68 -19.19
CA PHE A 110 -0.26 23.59 -18.59
C PHE A 110 -0.27 22.49 -17.55
N ASP A 111 -0.43 22.86 -16.29
CA ASP A 111 -0.51 21.93 -15.17
C ASP A 111 -1.93 21.94 -14.59
N LEU A 112 -2.62 20.83 -14.78
CA LEU A 112 -4.01 20.61 -14.33
C LEU A 112 -4.17 20.74 -12.81
N LEU A 113 -3.08 20.57 -12.06
CA LEU A 113 -3.07 20.57 -10.60
C LEU A 113 -2.75 21.93 -10.00
N THR A 114 -2.30 22.89 -10.81
CA THR A 114 -2.06 24.25 -10.34
C THR A 114 -3.35 25.06 -10.36
N THR A 115 -3.97 25.23 -9.20
CA THR A 115 -5.06 26.20 -9.03
C THR A 115 -4.60 27.57 -9.52
N PRO A 116 -5.42 28.32 -10.28
CA PRO A 116 -5.01 29.57 -10.91
C PRO A 116 -4.42 30.52 -9.85
N LYS A 117 -3.15 30.91 -10.04
CA LYS A 117 -2.52 31.98 -9.26
C LYS A 117 -3.38 33.22 -9.45
N SER A 118 -4.21 33.51 -8.45
CA SER A 118 -5.05 34.70 -8.46
C SER A 118 -4.13 35.91 -8.54
N SER A 119 -4.10 36.56 -9.70
CA SER A 119 -3.39 37.82 -9.94
C SER A 119 -4.15 38.95 -9.26
N SER A 120 -4.16 38.92 -7.93
CA SER A 120 -4.58 40.06 -7.12
C SER A 120 -3.33 40.91 -6.90
N GLY A 121 -3.15 41.92 -7.75
CA GLY A 121 -2.16 42.97 -7.55
C GLY A 121 -2.46 43.75 -6.27
N HIS A 122 -1.86 43.34 -5.17
CA HIS A 122 -1.61 44.18 -4.00
C HIS A 122 -0.19 43.90 -3.54
N ALA A 123 0.71 44.84 -3.83
CA ALA A 123 2.05 44.86 -3.27
C ALA A 123 1.97 45.19 -1.77
N PRO A 124 2.64 44.44 -0.88
CA PRO A 124 3.06 44.96 0.39
C PRO A 124 4.46 45.56 0.21
N ILE A 125 4.50 46.88 0.16
CA ILE A 125 5.66 47.67 0.57
C ILE A 125 5.93 47.32 2.04
N LEU A 126 7.12 46.82 2.35
CA LEU A 126 7.84 47.16 3.59
C LEU A 126 9.32 46.86 3.39
N SER A 127 10.04 47.92 3.05
CA SER A 127 11.48 48.05 3.25
C SER A 127 11.80 47.99 4.73
N ILE A 128 12.80 47.19 5.13
CA ILE A 128 13.66 47.52 6.27
C ILE A 128 15.11 47.29 5.83
N SER A 129 15.84 48.40 5.78
CA SER A 129 17.28 48.53 5.58
C SER A 129 18.05 48.43 6.90
N GLY A 130 19.30 47.96 6.81
CA GLY A 130 20.37 48.09 7.81
C GLY A 130 21.25 46.84 7.77
N GLY A 131 22.42 46.82 7.11
CA GLY A 131 23.62 47.62 7.40
C GLY A 131 24.32 47.02 8.63
N ALA A 132 25.56 46.53 8.63
CA ALA A 132 26.74 46.98 7.91
C ALA A 132 27.83 45.88 7.79
N ASP A 133 28.80 46.20 6.94
CA ASP A 133 30.03 45.51 6.57
C ASP A 133 30.96 45.13 7.73
N THR A 134 31.81 44.11 7.50
CA THR A 134 33.27 44.22 7.73
C THR A 134 34.00 43.21 6.83
N ILE A 135 34.90 43.74 6.00
CA ILE A 135 35.86 43.06 5.12
C ILE A 135 37.24 43.15 5.78
N ILE A 136 37.94 42.01 5.97
CA ILE A 136 39.42 41.87 6.05
C ILE A 136 39.69 40.41 5.59
N SER A 137 40.22 40.09 4.40
CA SER A 137 41.53 40.33 3.76
C SER A 137 42.71 39.50 4.32
N GLU A 138 43.46 38.89 3.39
CA GLU A 138 44.80 38.26 3.47
C GLU A 138 44.94 36.78 3.92
N LYS A 139 44.90 35.86 2.94
CA LYS A 139 46.00 35.10 2.26
C LYS A 139 47.23 34.57 3.07
N PRO A 140 48.09 33.71 2.48
CA PRO A 140 48.17 32.25 2.66
C PRO A 140 49.49 31.78 3.32
N ASP A 141 49.58 30.52 3.71
CA ASP A 141 50.89 29.85 3.85
C ASP A 141 50.86 28.43 3.28
N GLU A 142 51.85 28.21 2.43
CA GLU A 142 52.31 26.92 1.93
C GLU A 142 52.91 26.11 3.10
N ASP A 143 52.73 24.79 3.10
CA ASP A 143 53.93 23.96 3.15
C ASP A 143 53.68 22.55 2.59
N ALA A 144 54.75 22.06 1.98
CA ALA A 144 54.81 20.91 1.11
C ALA A 144 54.87 19.57 1.86
N SER A 145 54.32 18.51 1.26
CA SER A 145 55.04 17.24 1.17
C SER A 145 54.52 16.34 0.04
N HIS A 146 55.37 16.30 -0.97
CA HIS A 146 55.61 15.35 -2.07
C HIS A 146 55.77 13.90 -1.51
N VAL A 147 55.31 12.77 -2.07
CA VAL A 147 55.62 12.08 -3.35
C VAL A 147 54.76 10.77 -3.45
N PRO A 148 54.47 10.23 -4.67
CA PRO A 148 53.64 9.03 -4.98
C PRO A 148 54.53 7.79 -5.34
N PRO A 149 54.22 6.78 -6.24
CA PRO A 149 53.00 6.39 -6.98
C PRO A 149 52.66 4.86 -7.16
N ALA A 150 51.41 4.61 -7.63
CA ALA A 150 50.93 3.59 -8.62
C ALA A 150 51.01 2.07 -8.32
N PRO A 151 50.33 1.16 -9.11
CA PRO A 151 49.35 1.34 -10.22
C PRO A 151 47.96 0.68 -9.95
N SER A 152 46.83 1.19 -10.43
CA SER A 152 46.27 1.12 -11.80
C SER A 152 46.09 -0.28 -12.40
N HIS A 153 44.88 -0.82 -12.30
CA HIS A 153 44.33 -1.77 -13.27
C HIS A 153 43.01 -1.21 -13.82
N SER A 154 43.11 -0.64 -15.02
CA SER A 154 42.00 -0.45 -15.94
C SER A 154 41.49 -1.80 -16.42
N VAL A 155 40.17 -1.96 -16.46
CA VAL A 155 39.51 -2.88 -17.37
C VAL A 155 38.44 -2.10 -18.13
N GLU A 156 38.75 -1.88 -19.40
CA GLU A 156 37.81 -1.53 -20.46
C GLU A 156 36.81 -2.67 -20.66
N SER A 157 35.53 -2.34 -20.83
CA SER A 157 34.68 -3.08 -21.77
C SER A 157 33.47 -2.26 -22.20
N LEU A 158 33.62 -1.71 -23.40
CA LEU A 158 32.72 -1.86 -24.53
C LEU A 158 31.22 -1.64 -24.29
N VAL A 159 30.86 -0.38 -24.54
CA VAL A 159 29.74 0.05 -25.38
C VAL A 159 29.30 -1.01 -26.40
N THR A 160 28.03 -1.38 -26.38
CA THR A 160 27.31 -1.80 -27.58
C THR A 160 25.98 -1.08 -27.61
N GLU A 161 26.02 0.08 -28.26
CA GLU A 161 24.90 0.89 -28.68
C GLU A 161 24.19 0.19 -29.85
N ARG A 162 22.91 -0.16 -29.69
CA ARG A 162 22.08 -0.71 -30.77
C ARG A 162 20.95 0.27 -31.06
N GLN A 163 21.24 1.21 -31.95
CA GLN A 163 20.28 2.04 -32.65
C GLN A 163 19.41 1.15 -33.54
N ASN A 164 18.10 1.18 -33.33
CA ASN A 164 17.11 0.75 -34.32
C ASN A 164 16.18 1.93 -34.60
N GLN A 165 16.63 2.84 -35.47
CA GLN A 165 15.75 3.80 -36.14
C GLN A 165 15.00 3.04 -37.24
N THR A 166 13.69 2.87 -37.07
CA THR A 166 12.80 2.46 -38.16
C THR A 166 12.08 3.69 -38.71
N LEU A 167 12.57 4.05 -39.89
CA LEU A 167 12.05 4.95 -40.90
C LEU A 167 10.55 4.70 -41.19
N PHE A 168 9.68 5.61 -40.75
CA PHE A 168 8.33 5.74 -41.31
C PHE A 168 8.21 7.05 -42.10
N LYS A 169 7.93 6.89 -43.39
CA LYS A 169 7.69 7.95 -44.37
C LYS A 169 6.34 8.63 -44.10
N PRO A 170 6.23 9.97 -44.25
CA PRO A 170 4.95 10.65 -44.27
C PRO A 170 4.31 10.51 -45.66
N VAL A 171 3.05 10.07 -45.71
CA VAL A 171 2.20 10.13 -46.89
C VAL A 171 1.50 11.47 -46.91
N HIS A 172 1.79 12.26 -47.95
CA HIS A 172 1.04 13.43 -48.36
C HIS A 172 -0.44 13.11 -48.56
N ARG A 173 -1.34 13.96 -48.05
CA ARG A 173 -2.66 14.14 -48.67
C ARG A 173 -3.10 15.59 -48.57
N ALA A 174 -3.68 16.02 -49.69
CA ALA A 174 -3.87 17.37 -50.17
C ALA A 174 -4.91 18.20 -49.39
N ASP A 175 -4.68 19.51 -49.47
CA ASP A 175 -5.63 20.58 -49.80
C ASP A 175 -7.11 20.31 -49.56
N ASN A 176 -7.71 21.13 -48.68
CA ASN A 176 -8.96 21.77 -49.06
C ASN A 176 -9.11 23.11 -48.34
N ASP A 177 -9.01 24.17 -49.15
CA ASP A 177 -9.50 25.51 -48.88
C ASP A 177 -10.99 25.49 -48.53
N GLN A 178 -11.37 26.22 -47.49
CA GLN A 178 -12.46 27.22 -47.53
C GLN A 178 -12.64 27.91 -46.17
N SER A 179 -12.26 29.19 -46.14
CA SER A 179 -12.86 30.20 -45.24
C SER A 179 -14.30 30.49 -45.70
N PRO A 180 -15.20 30.94 -44.80
CA PRO A 180 -15.44 32.38 -44.76
C PRO A 180 -15.71 33.00 -43.37
N SER A 181 -15.32 34.28 -43.30
CA SER A 181 -15.81 35.42 -42.52
C SER A 181 -16.81 35.28 -41.35
N SER A 182 -16.36 35.83 -40.22
CA SER A 182 -16.95 36.93 -39.45
C SER A 182 -18.40 36.84 -38.98
N THR A 183 -18.60 36.82 -37.65
CA THR A 183 -19.53 37.76 -36.98
C THR A 183 -19.10 37.98 -35.52
N ALA A 184 -18.95 39.25 -35.15
CA ALA A 184 -18.75 39.71 -33.79
C ALA A 184 -20.08 39.69 -33.02
N VAL A 185 -20.09 39.27 -31.75
CA VAL A 185 -21.14 39.62 -30.78
C VAL A 185 -20.65 39.48 -29.34
N ASN A 186 -20.62 40.63 -28.67
CA ASN A 186 -21.09 40.93 -27.32
C ASN A 186 -20.43 40.30 -26.08
N SER A 187 -19.63 41.15 -25.44
CA SER A 187 -19.41 41.26 -24.01
C SER A 187 -20.64 40.94 -23.16
N THR A 188 -20.50 40.01 -22.21
CA THR A 188 -21.47 39.79 -21.13
C THR A 188 -20.73 39.71 -19.79
N SER A 189 -21.32 40.37 -18.80
CA SER A 189 -20.80 40.76 -17.50
C SER A 189 -20.17 39.66 -16.64
N HIS A 190 -19.10 40.06 -15.95
CA HIS A 190 -18.53 39.42 -14.78
C HIS A 190 -19.57 39.28 -13.65
N ASN A 191 -20.05 38.06 -13.39
CA ASN A 191 -20.60 37.70 -12.09
C ASN A 191 -19.50 37.04 -11.27
N ASN A 192 -18.94 37.82 -10.35
CA ASN A 192 -17.89 37.44 -9.43
C ASN A 192 -18.50 36.60 -8.28
N ILE A 193 -18.67 35.30 -8.51
CA ILE A 193 -19.09 34.36 -7.45
C ILE A 193 -17.86 34.09 -6.58
N ASN A 194 -17.85 34.74 -5.43
CA ASN A 194 -16.79 34.62 -4.42
C ASN A 194 -16.94 33.26 -3.71
N ILE A 195 -16.40 32.19 -4.32
CA ILE A 195 -16.38 30.86 -3.71
C ILE A 195 -15.44 30.90 -2.50
N PRO A 196 -15.89 30.51 -1.29
CA PRO A 196 -15.06 30.50 -0.09
C PRO A 196 -13.83 29.60 -0.27
N ARG A 197 -12.64 30.20 -0.34
CA ARG A 197 -11.34 29.53 -0.51
C ARG A 197 -10.95 28.57 0.63
N GLU A 198 -11.70 28.52 1.73
CA GLU A 198 -11.40 27.64 2.85
C GLU A 198 -11.73 26.17 2.56
N ASN A 199 -12.64 25.88 1.62
CA ASN A 199 -13.01 24.50 1.28
C ASN A 199 -11.92 23.74 0.51
N THR A 200 -11.15 24.41 -0.35
CA THR A 200 -10.17 23.72 -1.21
C THR A 200 -8.99 23.13 -0.42
N ARG A 201 -8.64 23.72 0.73
CA ARG A 201 -7.58 23.19 1.59
C ARG A 201 -8.03 21.95 2.36
N GLN A 202 -9.31 21.88 2.73
CA GLN A 202 -9.89 20.69 3.37
C GLN A 202 -10.06 19.56 2.36
N GLU A 203 -10.51 19.86 1.14
CA GLU A 203 -10.62 18.86 0.06
C GLU A 203 -9.26 18.29 -0.34
N ALA A 204 -8.21 19.11 -0.44
CA ALA A 204 -6.86 18.61 -0.72
C ALA A 204 -6.34 17.68 0.38
N ALA A 205 -6.60 18.00 1.66
CA ALA A 205 -6.25 17.11 2.78
C ALA A 205 -7.05 15.81 2.75
N LEU A 206 -8.33 15.87 2.36
CA LEU A 206 -9.22 14.72 2.26
C LEU A 206 -8.84 13.82 1.08
N LEU A 207 -8.42 14.39 -0.05
CA LEU A 207 -7.87 13.64 -1.19
C LEU A 207 -6.51 13.02 -0.87
N ASP A 208 -5.65 13.72 -0.11
CA ASP A 208 -4.37 13.15 0.36
C ASP A 208 -4.63 11.96 1.30
N ASP A 209 -5.57 12.10 2.24
CA ASP A 209 -5.98 11.00 3.13
C ASP A 209 -6.68 9.85 2.39
N LEU A 210 -7.50 10.13 1.37
CA LEU A 210 -8.09 9.09 0.51
C LEU A 210 -7.04 8.38 -0.34
N SER A 211 -6.02 9.10 -0.82
CA SER A 211 -4.90 8.49 -1.55
C SER A 211 -4.05 7.59 -0.64
N ARG A 212 -3.89 7.97 0.64
CA ARG A 212 -3.23 7.15 1.67
C ARG A 212 -3.98 5.87 1.98
N ASP A 213 -5.31 5.86 1.86
CA ASP A 213 -6.15 4.67 2.10
C ASP A 213 -6.14 3.67 0.92
N ILE A 214 -5.74 4.09 -0.29
CA ILE A 214 -5.70 3.22 -1.47
C ILE A 214 -4.43 2.37 -1.52
N GLU A 215 -3.33 2.80 -0.91
CA GLU A 215 -2.06 2.07 -0.89
C GLU A 215 -2.00 0.98 0.20
N GLY A 216 -3.04 0.15 0.26
CA GLY A 216 -2.99 -1.11 0.99
C GLY A 216 -2.22 -2.17 0.22
N LEU A 217 -1.46 -3.02 0.93
CA LEU A 217 -0.91 -4.23 0.32
C LEU A 217 -2.04 -5.10 -0.24
N SER A 218 -1.95 -5.43 -1.52
CA SER A 218 -2.90 -6.35 -2.16
C SER A 218 -2.96 -7.68 -1.41
N ARG A 219 -4.17 -8.26 -1.34
CA ARG A 219 -4.38 -9.59 -0.77
C ARG A 219 -3.74 -10.62 -1.69
N CYS A 220 -2.93 -11.50 -1.12
CA CYS A 220 -2.28 -12.59 -1.83
C CYS A 220 -2.85 -13.91 -1.36
N GLU A 221 -3.16 -14.81 -2.28
CA GLU A 221 -3.77 -16.12 -1.98
C GLU A 221 -2.73 -17.24 -1.98
N GLY A 222 -1.51 -16.98 -2.48
CA GLY A 222 -0.45 -17.98 -2.55
C GLY A 222 0.97 -17.45 -2.31
N LEU A 223 1.90 -18.41 -2.29
CA LEU A 223 3.33 -18.13 -2.20
C LEU A 223 3.86 -17.41 -3.45
N ARG A 224 3.30 -17.77 -4.62
CA ARG A 224 3.64 -17.17 -5.92
C ARG A 224 3.29 -15.68 -5.95
N ASP A 225 2.07 -15.33 -5.56
CA ASP A 225 1.61 -13.94 -5.50
C ASP A 225 2.45 -13.09 -4.56
N ILE A 226 2.87 -13.65 -3.41
CA ILE A 226 3.69 -12.93 -2.44
C ILE A 226 5.07 -12.61 -3.04
N ILE A 227 5.70 -13.58 -3.72
CA ILE A 227 6.98 -13.35 -4.39
C ILE A 227 6.81 -12.28 -5.48
N GLN A 228 5.77 -12.39 -6.30
CA GLN A 228 5.47 -11.40 -7.34
C GLN A 228 5.26 -9.99 -6.76
N GLN A 229 4.60 -9.87 -5.61
CA GLN A 229 4.37 -8.59 -4.93
C GLN A 229 5.66 -7.98 -4.34
N VAL A 230 6.62 -8.80 -3.93
CA VAL A 230 7.94 -8.29 -3.52
C VAL A 230 8.74 -7.84 -4.74
N GLU A 231 8.70 -8.60 -5.84
CA GLU A 231 9.38 -8.26 -7.09
C GLU A 231 8.82 -7.01 -7.76
N SER A 232 7.51 -6.78 -7.66
CA SER A 232 6.85 -5.55 -8.14
C SER A 232 7.20 -4.30 -7.32
N ARG A 233 8.05 -4.44 -6.30
CA ARG A 233 8.45 -3.39 -5.35
C ARG A 233 7.29 -2.81 -4.54
N GLU A 234 6.12 -3.46 -4.49
CA GLU A 234 5.00 -3.00 -3.66
C GLU A 234 5.36 -3.06 -2.18
N VAL A 235 6.02 -4.12 -1.74
CA VAL A 235 6.50 -4.28 -0.36
C VAL A 235 7.55 -3.21 0.00
N ALA A 236 8.47 -2.90 -0.94
CA ALA A 236 9.48 -1.86 -0.76
C ALA A 236 8.84 -0.48 -0.62
N ARG A 237 7.89 -0.11 -1.50
CA ARG A 237 7.16 1.17 -1.43
C ARG A 237 6.47 1.38 -0.08
N ILE A 238 5.83 0.33 0.46
CA ILE A 238 5.17 0.38 1.78
C ILE A 238 6.20 0.55 2.91
N ARG A 239 7.38 -0.08 2.81
CA ARG A 239 8.47 0.15 3.76
C ARG A 239 9.02 1.58 3.64
N ASP A 240 9.26 2.09 2.45
CA ASP A 240 9.82 3.42 2.25
C ASP A 240 8.87 4.52 2.76
N ARG A 241 7.56 4.30 2.59
CA ARG A 241 6.53 5.26 3.01
C ARG A 241 6.24 5.22 4.51
N TYR A 242 6.09 4.03 5.10
CA TYR A 242 5.64 3.90 6.50
C TYR A 242 6.73 3.38 7.46
N GLY A 243 7.70 2.64 6.93
CA GLY A 243 8.74 1.99 7.73
C GLY A 243 9.78 2.97 8.27
N PRO A 244 10.62 2.52 9.22
CA PRO A 244 11.77 3.29 9.65
C PRO A 244 12.71 3.50 8.46
N SER A 245 13.15 4.74 8.22
CA SER A 245 14.19 5.04 7.22
C SER A 245 15.45 4.22 7.53
N ASP A 246 15.99 3.54 6.52
CA ASP A 246 17.05 2.56 6.68
C ASP A 246 18.23 3.08 7.53
N GLY A 247 18.66 2.26 8.50
CA GLY A 247 19.89 2.48 9.27
C GLY A 247 19.75 3.30 10.56
N ARG A 248 18.60 3.86 10.88
CA ARG A 248 18.37 4.49 12.20
C ARG A 248 17.11 3.94 12.84
N ARG A 249 17.11 3.83 14.18
CA ARG A 249 15.87 3.68 14.98
C ARG A 249 15.04 4.97 14.89
N GLY A 250 14.70 5.38 13.68
CA GLY A 250 13.87 6.54 13.41
C GLY A 250 12.45 6.29 13.90
N THR A 251 11.75 7.38 14.19
CA THR A 251 10.32 7.36 14.47
C THR A 251 9.60 6.86 13.22
N ALA A 252 9.19 5.59 13.24
CA ALA A 252 8.35 5.05 12.18
C ALA A 252 7.00 5.77 12.17
N ASP A 253 6.34 5.78 11.01
CA ASP A 253 4.97 6.27 10.92
C ASP A 253 4.08 5.47 11.90
N PRO A 254 3.15 6.10 12.65
CA PRO A 254 2.24 5.38 13.54
C PRO A 254 1.50 4.22 12.85
N SER A 255 1.23 4.36 11.55
CA SER A 255 0.60 3.37 10.68
C SER A 255 1.48 2.14 10.43
N TRP A 256 2.81 2.23 10.62
CA TRP A 256 3.76 1.13 10.41
C TRP A 256 3.38 -0.11 11.20
N SER A 257 2.83 0.05 12.40
CA SER A 257 2.40 -1.07 13.24
C SER A 257 1.42 -2.01 12.52
N LYS A 258 0.60 -1.48 11.60
CA LYS A 258 -0.34 -2.26 10.78
C LYS A 258 0.38 -3.13 9.74
N TYR A 259 1.45 -2.61 9.15
CA TYR A 259 2.15 -3.25 8.01
C TYR A 259 3.38 -4.05 8.42
N LYS A 260 4.03 -3.69 9.54
CA LYS A 260 5.32 -4.20 10.00
C LYS A 260 5.41 -5.71 9.89
N ASN A 261 4.46 -6.43 10.48
CA ASN A 261 4.49 -7.89 10.50
C ASN A 261 4.33 -8.51 9.10
N ILE A 262 3.52 -7.91 8.24
CA ILE A 262 3.27 -8.44 6.89
C ILE A 262 4.51 -8.18 6.02
N VAL A 263 4.98 -6.92 5.98
CA VAL A 263 6.15 -6.51 5.21
C VAL A 263 7.39 -7.30 5.64
N SER A 264 7.70 -7.35 6.93
CA SER A 264 8.88 -8.08 7.41
C SER A 264 8.83 -9.59 7.12
N LYS A 265 7.64 -10.21 7.13
CA LYS A 265 7.51 -11.63 6.77
C LYS A 265 7.70 -11.84 5.27
N ARG A 266 7.17 -10.96 4.42
CA ARG A 266 7.31 -11.05 2.95
C ARG A 266 8.75 -10.83 2.52
N GLU A 267 9.45 -9.87 3.11
CA GLU A 267 10.88 -9.65 2.86
C GLU A 267 11.72 -10.83 3.33
N ARG A 268 11.42 -11.41 4.50
CA ARG A 268 12.13 -12.61 4.96
C ARG A 268 11.94 -13.77 3.99
N LEU A 269 10.73 -13.96 3.45
CA LEU A 269 10.49 -14.98 2.43
C LEU A 269 11.33 -14.73 1.18
N TYR A 270 11.35 -13.49 0.69
CA TYR A 270 12.14 -13.14 -0.48
C TYR A 270 13.63 -13.32 -0.24
N ARG A 271 14.12 -13.03 0.98
CA ARG A 271 15.49 -13.31 1.40
C ARG A 271 15.84 -14.78 1.28
N ILE A 272 14.98 -15.68 1.75
CA ILE A 272 15.17 -17.14 1.60
C ILE A 272 15.28 -17.50 0.12
N LEU A 273 14.39 -16.96 -0.72
CA LEU A 273 14.44 -17.20 -2.17
C LEU A 273 15.76 -16.68 -2.79
N SER A 274 16.19 -15.46 -2.45
CA SER A 274 17.36 -14.84 -3.06
C SER A 274 18.69 -15.42 -2.54
N GLU A 275 18.81 -15.67 -1.24
CA GLU A 275 20.04 -16.11 -0.59
C GLU A 275 20.17 -17.64 -0.66
N ASP A 276 19.19 -18.39 -0.14
CA ASP A 276 19.29 -19.85 -0.03
C ASP A 276 19.03 -20.58 -1.36
N PHE A 277 18.15 -20.03 -2.20
CA PHE A 277 17.78 -20.63 -3.48
C PHE A 277 18.39 -19.90 -4.68
N ARG A 278 19.24 -18.89 -4.45
CA ARG A 278 19.92 -18.10 -5.50
C ARG A 278 18.96 -17.50 -6.54
N GLY A 279 17.72 -17.22 -6.13
CA GLY A 279 16.66 -16.73 -7.02
C GLY A 279 16.01 -17.80 -7.91
N ASP A 280 16.36 -19.08 -7.78
CA ASP A 280 15.73 -20.17 -8.52
C ASP A 280 14.33 -20.47 -7.95
N LYS A 281 13.33 -19.86 -8.60
CA LYS A 281 11.91 -19.99 -8.23
C LYS A 281 11.40 -21.42 -8.35
N ASP A 282 11.83 -22.16 -9.37
CA ASP A 282 11.31 -23.50 -9.63
C ASP A 282 11.82 -24.49 -8.59
N ARG A 283 13.12 -24.41 -8.26
CA ARG A 283 13.69 -25.19 -7.14
C ARG A 283 13.04 -24.82 -5.82
N PHE A 284 12.80 -23.53 -5.57
CA PHE A 284 12.12 -23.05 -4.36
C PHE A 284 10.68 -23.61 -4.25
N PHE A 285 9.87 -23.53 -5.32
CA PHE A 285 8.50 -24.04 -5.30
C PHE A 285 8.45 -25.57 -5.19
N SER A 286 9.33 -26.26 -5.92
CA SER A 286 9.47 -27.72 -5.82
C SER A 286 9.83 -28.14 -4.39
N PHE A 287 10.77 -27.45 -3.75
CA PHE A 287 11.17 -27.73 -2.37
C PHE A 287 10.03 -27.56 -1.36
N PHE A 288 9.19 -26.53 -1.54
CA PHE A 288 8.07 -26.23 -0.64
C PHE A 288 6.74 -26.85 -1.08
N THR A 289 6.73 -27.70 -2.10
CA THR A 289 5.54 -28.49 -2.47
C THR A 289 5.29 -29.54 -1.41
N VAL A 290 4.06 -29.60 -0.89
CA VAL A 290 3.66 -30.63 0.08
C VAL A 290 3.46 -31.94 -0.67
N PRO A 291 4.16 -33.03 -0.31
CA PRO A 291 3.89 -34.34 -0.90
C PRO A 291 2.41 -34.64 -0.74
N GLN A 292 1.72 -34.93 -1.84
CA GLN A 292 0.31 -35.30 -1.79
C GLN A 292 0.17 -36.58 -0.96
N MET A 293 -0.18 -36.43 0.31
CA MET A 293 -0.61 -37.57 1.10
C MET A 293 -1.88 -38.12 0.44
N PRO A 294 -2.00 -39.45 0.21
CA PRO A 294 -3.16 -40.05 -0.43
C PRO A 294 -4.40 -39.81 0.44
N LYS A 295 -5.09 -38.68 0.20
CA LYS A 295 -6.30 -38.34 0.93
C LYS A 295 -7.43 -39.20 0.39
N LYS A 296 -7.94 -40.09 1.24
CA LYS A 296 -9.16 -40.84 0.97
C LYS A 296 -10.31 -39.86 0.74
N ARG A 297 -10.67 -39.67 -0.53
CA ARG A 297 -11.97 -39.19 -1.04
C ARG A 297 -12.39 -37.77 -0.64
N LYS A 298 -12.14 -36.82 -1.54
CA LYS A 298 -13.14 -35.83 -1.98
C LYS A 298 -12.65 -35.25 -3.31
N ARG A 299 -13.55 -35.18 -4.31
CA ARG A 299 -13.31 -34.68 -5.68
C ARG A 299 -12.44 -33.42 -5.61
N MET A 300 -11.17 -33.53 -6.00
CA MET A 300 -10.24 -32.41 -6.07
C MET A 300 -10.38 -31.76 -7.43
N VAL A 301 -10.53 -30.44 -7.40
CA VAL A 301 -10.21 -29.56 -8.53
C VAL A 301 -8.76 -29.81 -8.90
N GLU A 302 -8.52 -29.86 -10.20
CA GLU A 302 -7.30 -30.24 -10.91
C GLU A 302 -6.01 -29.72 -10.25
N ASP A 303 -4.96 -30.55 -10.33
CA ASP A 303 -3.72 -30.60 -9.54
C ASP A 303 -2.88 -29.30 -9.52
N GLU A 304 -3.36 -28.24 -8.89
CA GLU A 304 -2.44 -27.19 -8.44
C GLU A 304 -1.57 -27.74 -7.30
N GLU A 305 -0.26 -27.80 -7.55
CA GLU A 305 0.76 -28.18 -6.58
C GLU A 305 0.52 -27.46 -5.26
N ARG A 306 0.15 -28.22 -4.23
CA ARG A 306 -0.18 -27.63 -2.94
C ARG A 306 1.09 -27.17 -2.25
N LEU A 307 1.42 -25.90 -2.43
CA LEU A 307 2.54 -25.26 -1.75
C LEU A 307 2.28 -25.17 -0.23
N ARG A 308 3.35 -25.28 0.57
CA ARG A 308 3.30 -24.96 2.00
C ARG A 308 2.86 -23.51 2.18
N SER A 309 2.09 -23.25 3.24
CA SER A 309 1.62 -21.89 3.50
C SER A 309 2.80 -20.96 3.80
N PHE A 310 2.76 -19.77 3.21
CA PHE A 310 3.75 -18.70 3.44
C PHE A 310 4.11 -18.52 4.91
N ARG A 311 3.10 -18.46 5.78
CA ARG A 311 3.28 -18.27 7.22
C ARG A 311 4.16 -19.36 7.84
N LYS A 312 3.98 -20.62 7.44
CA LYS A 312 4.73 -21.76 7.97
C LYS A 312 6.20 -21.69 7.56
N ILE A 313 6.50 -21.29 6.33
CA ILE A 313 7.87 -21.16 5.82
C ILE A 313 8.61 -20.07 6.62
N VAL A 314 8.02 -18.89 6.75
CA VAL A 314 8.66 -17.75 7.44
C VAL A 314 8.85 -18.00 8.94
N GLU A 315 7.92 -18.72 9.58
CA GLU A 315 8.04 -19.09 11.00
C GLU A 315 9.06 -20.23 11.22
N ALA A 316 9.30 -21.08 10.22
CA ALA A 316 10.28 -22.15 10.26
C ALA A 316 11.73 -21.68 10.06
N ALA A 317 11.96 -20.57 9.35
CA ALA A 317 13.29 -20.02 9.06
C ALA A 317 14.24 -19.92 10.28
N PRO A 318 13.85 -19.30 11.41
CA PRO A 318 14.73 -19.23 12.58
C PRO A 318 15.03 -20.61 13.21
N TRP A 319 14.16 -21.60 13.03
CA TRP A 319 14.42 -22.96 13.50
C TRP A 319 15.40 -23.70 12.60
N CYS A 320 15.30 -23.48 11.28
CA CYS A 320 16.26 -23.96 10.31
C CYS A 320 17.66 -23.42 10.63
N GLU A 321 17.80 -22.09 10.78
CA GLU A 321 19.06 -21.44 11.12
C GLU A 321 19.68 -22.01 12.42
N ALA A 322 18.88 -22.14 13.49
CA ALA A 322 19.36 -22.68 14.76
C ALA A 322 19.80 -24.14 14.67
N ASP A 323 19.05 -24.98 13.96
CA ASP A 323 19.39 -26.40 13.81
C ASP A 323 20.64 -26.61 12.93
N ILE A 324 20.83 -25.76 11.92
CA ILE A 324 22.02 -25.77 11.07
C ILE A 324 23.25 -25.29 11.85
N LEU A 325 23.11 -24.26 12.70
CA LEU A 325 24.20 -23.85 13.60
C LEU A 325 24.61 -24.96 14.57
N LEU A 326 23.65 -25.75 15.08
CA LEU A 326 23.96 -26.93 15.89
C LEU A 326 24.61 -28.03 15.06
N GLU A 327 24.22 -28.19 13.80
CA GLU A 327 24.85 -29.14 12.88
C GLU A 327 26.31 -28.77 12.62
N HIS A 328 26.62 -27.47 12.43
CA HIS A 328 27.99 -26.97 12.25
C HIS A 328 28.92 -27.30 13.43
N GLN A 329 28.39 -27.54 14.64
CA GLN A 329 29.17 -27.86 15.84
C GLN A 329 29.59 -29.33 15.94
N LYS A 330 29.21 -30.20 15.00
CA LYS A 330 29.63 -31.61 15.02
C LYS A 330 31.11 -31.73 14.64
N GLU A 331 31.84 -32.56 15.37
CA GLU A 331 33.28 -32.81 15.19
C GLU A 331 33.65 -33.27 13.77
N GLN A 332 32.74 -33.93 13.06
CA GLN A 332 32.97 -34.38 11.69
C GLN A 332 33.28 -33.22 10.72
N TYR A 333 32.78 -32.02 11.00
CA TYR A 333 33.01 -30.84 10.17
C TYR A 333 34.24 -30.03 10.59
N TYR A 334 34.98 -30.45 11.63
CA TYR A 334 36.13 -29.69 12.12
C TYR A 334 37.41 -30.04 11.37
N GLY A 335 38.21 -29.02 11.05
CA GLY A 335 39.51 -29.15 10.43
C GLY A 335 40.59 -29.64 11.40
N PRO A 336 41.84 -29.83 10.93
CA PRO A 336 42.97 -30.20 11.80
C PRO A 336 43.30 -29.13 12.87
N ASN A 337 42.82 -27.90 12.67
CA ASN A 337 42.91 -26.80 13.62
C ASN A 337 41.81 -26.81 14.70
N GLY A 338 40.83 -27.72 14.62
CA GLY A 338 39.67 -27.77 15.52
C GLY A 338 38.60 -26.72 15.25
N GLU A 339 38.69 -25.97 14.14
CA GLU A 339 37.67 -25.01 13.72
C GLU A 339 36.76 -25.59 12.63
N PHE A 340 35.59 -25.01 12.43
CA PHE A 340 34.66 -25.41 11.37
C PHE A 340 35.33 -25.28 9.99
N SER A 341 35.30 -26.37 9.21
CA SER A 341 35.88 -26.44 7.88
C SER A 341 34.79 -26.43 6.82
N GLU A 342 34.64 -25.31 6.10
CA GLU A 342 33.72 -25.16 4.96
C GLU A 342 33.96 -26.23 3.89
N LEU A 343 35.20 -26.68 3.73
CA LEU A 343 35.57 -27.71 2.76
C LEU A 343 34.95 -29.06 3.15
N ARG A 344 35.00 -29.46 4.43
CA ARG A 344 34.35 -30.69 4.90
C ARG A 344 32.84 -30.59 4.85
N TRP A 345 32.29 -29.40 5.13
CA TRP A 345 30.85 -29.14 4.98
C TRP A 345 30.41 -29.34 3.54
N THR A 346 31.13 -28.74 2.59
CA THR A 346 30.86 -28.84 1.15
C THR A 346 31.12 -30.26 0.62
N GLU A 347 32.11 -30.98 1.15
CA GLU A 347 32.35 -32.39 0.80
C GLU A 347 31.20 -33.29 1.24
N HIS A 348 30.62 -33.03 2.43
CA HIS A 348 29.52 -33.82 2.97
C HIS A 348 28.16 -33.50 2.32
N TRP A 349 27.82 -32.22 2.20
CA TRP A 349 26.51 -31.76 1.72
C TRP A 349 26.48 -31.33 0.25
N GLY A 350 27.65 -31.21 -0.39
CA GLY A 350 27.74 -30.77 -1.79
C GLY A 350 27.22 -29.35 -1.99
N SER A 351 26.32 -29.20 -2.97
CA SER A 351 25.67 -27.93 -3.33
C SER A 351 24.30 -27.72 -2.65
N MET A 352 24.02 -28.45 -1.57
CA MET A 352 22.76 -28.31 -0.84
C MET A 352 22.72 -27.00 -0.06
N ASN A 353 21.58 -26.32 -0.08
CA ASN A 353 21.38 -25.12 0.73
C ASN A 353 20.98 -25.48 2.18
N CYS A 354 20.92 -24.48 3.06
CA CYS A 354 20.63 -24.72 4.48
C CYS A 354 19.27 -25.42 4.71
N TRP A 355 18.25 -25.14 3.88
CA TRP A 355 16.94 -25.77 3.97
C TRP A 355 16.96 -27.24 3.56
N GLU A 356 17.71 -27.56 2.50
CA GLU A 356 17.89 -28.93 2.03
C GLU A 356 18.68 -29.77 3.04
N VAL A 357 19.75 -29.22 3.62
CA VAL A 357 20.48 -29.87 4.71
C VAL A 357 19.55 -30.09 5.92
N TRP A 358 18.73 -29.10 6.27
CA TRP A 358 17.79 -29.21 7.39
C TRP A 358 16.75 -30.32 7.21
N ARG A 359 16.30 -30.52 5.97
CA ARG A 359 15.45 -31.66 5.57
C ARG A 359 16.20 -32.99 5.68
N GLU A 360 17.44 -33.05 5.20
CA GLU A 360 18.24 -34.28 5.18
C GLU A 360 18.62 -34.76 6.59
N ILE A 361 18.91 -33.84 7.52
CA ILE A 361 19.10 -34.17 8.94
C ILE A 361 17.80 -34.52 9.68
N LYS A 362 16.65 -34.56 8.98
CA LYS A 362 15.32 -34.92 9.50
C LYS A 362 14.84 -34.06 10.67
N LYS A 363 15.28 -32.79 10.73
CA LYS A 363 14.81 -31.82 11.74
C LYS A 363 13.77 -30.84 11.22
N GLU A 364 13.43 -30.93 9.92
CA GLU A 364 12.43 -30.09 9.25
C GLU A 364 11.09 -30.09 10.01
N ARG A 365 10.71 -28.92 10.52
CA ARG A 365 9.44 -28.72 11.25
C ARG A 365 8.80 -27.39 10.90
N TYR A 366 7.50 -27.39 10.65
CA TYR A 366 6.74 -26.19 10.28
C TYR A 366 5.71 -25.77 11.32
N GLU A 367 5.70 -26.47 12.45
CA GLU A 367 4.79 -26.21 13.55
C GLU A 367 5.63 -26.05 14.80
N LYS A 368 5.26 -25.06 15.62
CA LYS A 368 5.90 -24.85 16.91
C LYS A 368 5.71 -26.14 17.70
N SER A 369 6.80 -26.82 18.05
CA SER A 369 6.73 -27.95 18.95
C SER A 369 5.98 -27.47 20.19
N LYS A 370 4.89 -28.16 20.53
CA LYS A 370 4.29 -28.00 21.84
C LYS A 370 5.35 -28.54 22.79
N SER A 371 6.25 -27.69 23.26
CA SER A 371 7.12 -28.00 24.39
C SER A 371 6.16 -28.55 25.44
N SER A 372 6.32 -29.81 25.81
CA SER A 372 5.61 -30.41 26.92
C SER A 372 5.99 -29.58 28.15
N ALA A 373 5.14 -28.59 28.43
CA ALA A 373 5.27 -27.68 29.54
C ALA A 373 4.91 -28.40 30.83
#